data_AF-A0A2N8TDQ9-F1
#
_entry.id   AF-A0A2N8TDQ9-F1
#
_cell.length_a   1.000
_cell.length_b   1.000
_cell.length_c   1.000
_cell.angle_alpha   90.00
_cell.angle_beta   90.00
_cell.angle_gamma   90.00
#
_symmetry.space_group_name_H-M   'P 1'
#
loop_
_entity.id
_entity.type
_entity.pdbx_description
1 polymer ?
#
loop_
_entity_poly.entity_id
_entity_poly.type
_entity_poly.pdbx_seq_one_letter_code
_entity_poly.pdbx_strand_id
1 'polypeptide(L)'
;MERAPEHASTGGPDGPATRPGEPTTALELLVHGVGGTTPQEMLNDPRTVRVTGDDTAAVFRRADDVDAEHNPDDRRREGPVPEAYVWCNLTSGNGTRALWLLLLPFMVVNLAHWMRPSAHGRRRTVRLYGLLVRLAALTLTVLLVAAACEVALDLAAWQCAGTTACADRHSWLGFLSPGVSDGGWWSAPGRRLALAAVVPTALTVLLWYLSRRTWSDYESQQPIERAAEPEGDGGPTALGRPGFWYGRRLVARLRAAHTAAGLITVAAAVGSAAARHDRRPGGPAVLDVLGLILEAALAACAVAVVWVVCRRGRSERRLDRKLDERFVRRLPLVALVLLALALLYAGWERPGWTSEGRLPGDATFGGIALVQGLLVIVLGVVAHGLHRTDPDRRAVLRGLGGPAVAMLACALGGVMSGGVSQRVSDWLDGTGASIEGPPVLLTWQASVIPPLLVVLLGLIGWLAHRAWQLASAERAAVALDYPDEAEDPARTRRIAYTRAMASLTDRGPRIVAVTSGATLLLGAGALVGALATDETPAEAAQGASPVVHGAAETAQALGSWLIGLGFILFVTWGRRAYKDASARRTIGILWDVGTFWPRASHP
;
A
#
# COMPACT_ATOMS: atom_id res chain seq x y z
N MET A 1 -23.32 -12.18 23.37
CA MET A 1 -23.53 -11.54 24.68
C MET A 1 -23.81 -12.68 25.64
N GLU A 2 -22.75 -13.19 26.26
CA GLU A 2 -22.75 -14.13 27.38
C GLU A 2 -21.46 -13.82 28.12
N ARG A 3 -21.59 -13.28 29.33
CA ARG A 3 -20.46 -12.84 30.16
C ARG A 3 -19.99 -14.03 30.98
N ALA A 4 -18.76 -14.49 30.73
CA ALA A 4 -18.06 -15.37 31.66
C ALA A 4 -17.60 -14.55 32.90
N PRO A 5 -17.58 -15.13 34.11
CA PRO A 5 -17.40 -14.36 35.33
C PRO A 5 -15.93 -14.00 35.57
N GLU A 6 -15.69 -12.72 35.89
CA GLU A 6 -14.45 -12.27 36.51
C GLU A 6 -14.31 -12.96 37.88
N HIS A 7 -13.32 -13.84 38.00
CA HIS A 7 -12.81 -14.23 39.32
C HIS A 7 -11.88 -13.13 39.82
N ALA A 8 -12.43 -12.25 40.65
CA ALA A 8 -11.67 -11.38 41.53
C ALA A 8 -10.95 -12.26 42.56
N SER A 9 -9.62 -12.36 42.48
CA SER A 9 -8.83 -12.95 43.55
C SER A 9 -8.74 -11.96 44.71
N THR A 10 -9.31 -12.34 45.85
CA THR A 10 -9.13 -11.69 47.14
C THR A 10 -7.72 -12.01 47.65
N GLY A 11 -6.78 -11.09 47.47
CA GLY A 11 -5.43 -11.19 48.02
C GLY A 11 -5.43 -10.99 49.55
N GLY A 12 -5.22 -12.08 50.30
CA GLY A 12 -4.73 -12.02 51.69
C GLY A 12 -3.20 -11.83 51.72
N PRO A 13 -2.63 -11.14 52.72
CA PRO A 13 -1.23 -10.73 52.73
C PRO A 13 -0.31 -11.78 53.36
N ASP A 14 -0.43 -13.07 52.98
CA ASP A 14 0.44 -14.13 53.49
C ASP A 14 0.77 -15.14 52.37
N GLY A 15 1.62 -14.71 51.44
CA GLY A 15 2.38 -15.61 50.57
C GLY A 15 3.86 -15.57 50.99
N PRO A 16 4.55 -16.71 51.15
CA PRO A 16 5.92 -16.72 51.62
C PRO A 16 6.80 -15.95 50.64
N ALA A 17 7.54 -14.97 51.15
CA ALA A 17 8.52 -14.21 50.38
C ALA A 17 9.52 -15.16 49.71
N THR A 18 9.55 -15.14 48.38
CA THR A 18 10.50 -15.88 47.55
C THR A 18 11.92 -15.49 47.99
N ARG A 19 12.70 -16.48 48.44
CA ARG A 19 14.08 -16.26 48.88
C ARG A 19 14.93 -15.84 47.67
N PRO A 20 15.85 -14.87 47.80
CA PRO A 20 16.78 -14.54 46.73
C PRO A 20 17.83 -15.65 46.64
N GLY A 21 17.74 -16.50 45.61
CA GLY A 21 18.79 -17.49 45.33
C GLY A 21 18.36 -18.81 44.64
N GLU A 22 17.09 -19.05 44.37
CA GLU A 22 16.70 -20.24 43.57
C GLU A 22 17.08 -20.04 42.10
N PRO A 23 17.73 -21.02 41.44
CA PRO A 23 18.02 -20.95 40.02
C PRO A 23 16.70 -21.01 39.26
N THR A 24 16.22 -19.85 38.81
CA THR A 24 15.11 -19.76 37.87
C THR A 24 15.49 -20.53 36.61
N THR A 25 14.62 -21.44 36.15
CA THR A 25 14.80 -22.17 34.88
C THR A 25 15.15 -21.18 33.78
N ALA A 26 16.33 -21.33 33.18
CA ALA A 26 16.74 -20.48 32.07
C ALA A 26 15.88 -20.83 30.84
N LEU A 27 15.32 -19.83 30.18
CA LEU A 27 14.52 -20.00 28.96
C LEU A 27 15.30 -19.44 27.76
N GLU A 28 15.22 -20.15 26.62
CA GLU A 28 15.74 -19.71 25.33
C GLU A 28 14.57 -19.46 24.39
N LEU A 29 14.37 -18.21 23.95
CA LEU A 29 13.31 -17.88 23.00
C LEU A 29 13.84 -17.98 21.56
N LEU A 30 13.44 -19.03 20.85
CA LEU A 30 13.66 -19.20 19.42
C LEU A 30 12.60 -18.40 18.66
N VAL A 31 13.04 -17.47 17.80
CA VAL A 31 12.18 -16.66 16.94
C VAL A 31 12.57 -16.88 15.49
N HIS A 32 11.67 -17.42 14.68
CA HIS A 32 11.94 -17.60 13.26
C HIS A 32 12.00 -16.26 12.52
N GLY A 33 12.79 -16.21 11.44
CA GLY A 33 12.82 -15.10 10.51
C GLY A 33 11.57 -15.03 9.61
N VAL A 34 11.75 -14.64 8.36
CA VAL A 34 10.66 -14.53 7.39
C VAL A 34 10.32 -15.90 6.79
N GLY A 35 9.05 -16.17 6.47
CA GLY A 35 8.66 -17.39 5.74
C GLY A 35 8.03 -18.52 6.58
N GLY A 36 7.92 -18.33 7.90
CA GLY A 36 7.04 -19.12 8.77
C GLY A 36 7.44 -20.57 9.01
N THR A 37 8.61 -20.75 9.62
CA THR A 37 9.10 -22.02 10.15
C THR A 37 8.12 -22.60 11.19
N THR A 38 7.93 -23.91 11.16
CA THR A 38 7.02 -24.61 12.09
C THR A 38 7.66 -24.75 13.48
N PRO A 39 6.86 -24.88 14.56
CA PRO A 39 7.41 -25.12 15.88
C PRO A 39 8.21 -26.42 15.95
N GLN A 40 7.84 -27.45 15.16
CA GLN A 40 8.56 -28.71 15.08
C GLN A 40 9.97 -28.56 14.51
N GLU A 41 10.11 -27.77 13.44
CA GLU A 41 11.41 -27.46 12.85
C GLU A 41 12.26 -26.58 13.78
N MET A 42 11.66 -25.58 14.44
CA MET A 42 12.38 -24.70 15.36
C MET A 42 12.91 -25.45 16.59
N LEU A 43 12.07 -26.32 17.17
CA LEU A 43 12.42 -27.09 18.37
C LEU A 43 13.15 -28.40 18.03
N ASN A 44 13.24 -28.75 16.75
CA ASN A 44 13.72 -30.04 16.25
C ASN A 44 13.04 -31.23 16.96
N ASP A 45 11.72 -31.13 17.18
CA ASP A 45 10.91 -32.13 17.88
C ASP A 45 9.51 -32.22 17.26
N PRO A 46 9.02 -33.42 16.87
CA PRO A 46 7.68 -33.57 16.32
C PRO A 46 6.54 -33.34 17.35
N ARG A 47 6.81 -33.49 18.65
CA ARG A 47 5.86 -33.37 19.75
C ARG A 47 5.97 -31.99 20.40
N THR A 48 5.32 -31.00 19.80
CA THR A 48 5.27 -29.64 20.35
C THR A 48 3.92 -29.34 20.98
N VAL A 49 3.94 -28.57 22.06
CA VAL A 49 2.75 -28.17 22.82
C VAL A 49 2.69 -26.65 22.87
N ARG A 50 1.53 -26.07 22.55
CA ARG A 50 1.29 -24.64 22.71
C ARG A 50 1.14 -24.33 24.20
N VAL A 51 2.06 -23.53 24.74
CA VAL A 51 2.04 -23.13 26.16
C VAL A 51 1.31 -21.80 26.38
N THR A 52 1.33 -20.90 25.40
CA THR A 52 0.55 -19.65 25.44
C THR A 52 0.27 -19.11 24.03
N GLY A 53 -0.66 -18.17 23.92
CA GLY A 53 -1.12 -17.57 22.67
C GLY A 53 -2.26 -18.35 22.00
N ASP A 54 -2.44 -18.13 20.70
CA ASP A 54 -3.57 -18.65 19.93
C ASP A 54 -3.11 -19.25 18.58
N ASP A 55 -4.04 -19.44 17.64
CA ASP A 55 -3.72 -19.99 16.31
C ASP A 55 -3.00 -18.96 15.41
N THR A 56 -2.97 -17.68 15.82
CA THR A 56 -2.36 -16.58 15.06
C THR A 56 -0.91 -16.34 15.48
N ALA A 57 -0.64 -16.28 16.78
CA ALA A 57 0.70 -16.19 17.34
C ALA A 57 0.76 -16.91 18.69
N ALA A 58 1.75 -17.76 18.85
CA ALA A 58 1.86 -18.62 20.03
C ALA A 58 3.30 -18.98 20.36
N VAL A 59 3.50 -19.35 21.63
CA VAL A 59 4.75 -19.95 22.12
C VAL A 59 4.53 -21.45 22.27
N PHE A 60 5.48 -22.22 21.75
CA PHE A 60 5.48 -23.68 21.82
C PHE A 60 6.70 -24.17 22.59
N ARG A 61 6.53 -25.24 23.35
CA ARG A 61 7.62 -26.03 23.96
C ARG A 61 7.60 -27.44 23.39
N ARG A 62 8.69 -28.17 23.58
CA ARG A 62 8.67 -29.64 23.43
C ARG A 62 7.73 -30.22 24.48
N ALA A 63 7.09 -31.34 24.19
CA ALA A 63 6.16 -31.98 25.11
C ALA A 63 6.81 -32.32 26.47
N ASP A 64 8.09 -32.68 26.45
CA ASP A 64 8.83 -33.04 27.66
C ASP A 64 9.24 -31.80 28.49
N ASP A 65 9.13 -30.59 27.93
CA ASP A 65 9.55 -29.31 28.52
C ASP A 65 8.40 -28.44 29.03
N VAL A 66 7.15 -28.90 28.94
CA VAL A 66 5.96 -28.13 29.34
C VAL A 66 6.03 -27.71 30.82
N ASP A 67 6.43 -28.63 31.70
CA ASP A 67 6.46 -28.42 33.16
C ASP A 67 7.82 -27.95 33.70
N ALA A 68 8.72 -27.48 32.84
CA ALA A 68 10.10 -27.17 33.21
C ALA A 68 10.25 -26.02 34.23
N GLU A 69 9.22 -25.17 34.39
CA GLU A 69 9.19 -24.11 35.41
C GLU A 69 8.67 -24.61 36.76
N HIS A 70 7.89 -25.70 36.79
CA HIS A 70 7.31 -26.26 38.01
C HIS A 70 8.23 -27.31 38.66
N ASN A 71 9.20 -27.85 37.92
CA ASN A 71 10.18 -28.82 38.39
C ASN A 71 11.62 -28.38 38.08
N PRO A 72 12.14 -27.32 38.74
CA PRO A 72 13.49 -26.81 38.49
C PRO A 72 14.61 -27.76 38.93
N ASP A 73 14.30 -28.73 39.82
CA ASP A 73 15.26 -29.70 40.38
C ASP A 73 15.54 -30.92 39.50
N ASP A 74 15.01 -30.98 38.27
CA ASP A 74 15.32 -32.08 37.35
C ASP A 74 16.76 -31.97 36.84
N ARG A 75 17.70 -32.49 37.66
CA ARG A 75 19.17 -32.48 37.47
C ARG A 75 19.68 -33.07 36.15
N ARG A 76 18.79 -33.51 35.26
CA ARG A 76 19.09 -34.02 33.92
C ARG A 76 19.14 -32.96 32.83
N ARG A 77 18.75 -31.70 33.10
CA ARG A 77 18.73 -30.64 32.10
C ARG A 77 20.06 -29.87 32.04
N GLU A 78 20.81 -30.11 30.98
CA GLU A 78 21.92 -29.26 30.56
C GLU A 78 21.40 -28.14 29.63
N GLY A 79 21.35 -26.90 30.13
CA GLY A 79 21.07 -25.71 29.32
C GLY A 79 19.65 -25.12 29.43
N PRO A 80 19.37 -24.02 28.70
CA PRO A 80 18.08 -23.34 28.75
C PRO A 80 16.98 -24.15 28.05
N VAL A 81 15.73 -23.96 28.48
CA VAL A 81 14.55 -24.58 27.87
C VAL A 81 14.18 -23.82 26.60
N PRO A 82 14.21 -24.46 25.42
CA PRO A 82 13.90 -23.79 24.17
C PRO A 82 12.38 -23.60 24.01
N GLU A 83 11.98 -22.38 23.70
CA GLU A 83 10.62 -21.97 23.38
C GLU A 83 10.56 -21.44 21.96
N ALA A 84 9.70 -22.01 21.12
CA ALA A 84 9.48 -21.52 19.77
C ALA A 84 8.34 -20.50 19.76
N TYR A 85 8.65 -19.23 19.48
CA TYR A 85 7.65 -18.22 19.18
C TYR A 85 7.32 -18.24 17.68
N VAL A 86 6.10 -18.70 17.38
CA VAL A 86 5.59 -18.84 16.02
C VAL A 86 4.61 -17.70 15.74
N TRP A 87 4.95 -16.86 14.76
CA TRP A 87 4.21 -15.63 14.45
C TRP A 87 3.72 -15.54 13.00
N CYS A 88 4.03 -16.53 12.17
CA CYS A 88 3.78 -16.52 10.73
C CYS A 88 2.31 -16.37 10.32
N ASN A 89 1.36 -16.73 11.19
CA ASN A 89 -0.06 -16.57 10.91
C ASN A 89 -0.54 -15.12 11.05
N LEU A 90 0.24 -14.22 11.69
CA LEU A 90 -0.02 -12.76 11.69
C LEU A 90 0.04 -12.17 10.28
N THR A 91 0.79 -12.79 9.37
CA THR A 91 1.12 -12.27 8.03
C THR A 91 0.67 -13.20 6.89
N SER A 92 0.42 -14.48 7.15
CA SER A 92 0.05 -15.46 6.11
C SER A 92 -1.20 -16.32 6.40
N GLY A 93 -1.79 -16.22 7.60
CA GLY A 93 -2.79 -17.20 8.10
C GLY A 93 -4.24 -17.11 7.59
N ASN A 94 -4.65 -16.09 6.82
CA ASN A 94 -6.08 -15.90 6.45
C ASN A 94 -6.28 -15.82 4.93
N GLY A 95 -7.26 -16.57 4.39
CA GLY A 95 -7.60 -16.60 2.96
C GLY A 95 -8.09 -15.26 2.40
N THR A 96 -8.66 -14.37 3.22
CA THR A 96 -9.05 -13.01 2.80
C THR A 96 -7.86 -12.11 2.44
N ARG A 97 -6.61 -12.58 2.62
CA ARG A 97 -5.38 -11.85 2.28
C ARG A 97 -5.12 -11.73 0.78
N ALA A 98 -5.90 -12.37 -0.10
CA ALA A 98 -5.83 -12.10 -1.55
C ALA A 98 -6.11 -10.62 -1.89
N LEU A 99 -6.95 -9.95 -1.08
CA LEU A 99 -7.22 -8.51 -1.16
C LEU A 99 -5.99 -7.65 -0.85
N TRP A 100 -4.92 -8.23 -0.29
CA TRP A 100 -3.75 -7.48 0.15
C TRP A 100 -2.90 -6.99 -1.02
N LEU A 101 -2.95 -7.66 -2.18
CA LEU A 101 -2.24 -7.13 -3.35
C LEU A 101 -2.73 -5.72 -3.74
N LEU A 102 -4.02 -5.40 -3.50
CA LEU A 102 -4.56 -4.04 -3.63
C LEU A 102 -3.94 -3.04 -2.66
N LEU A 103 -3.53 -3.52 -1.49
CA LEU A 103 -2.94 -2.71 -0.41
C LEU A 103 -1.43 -2.54 -0.55
N LEU A 104 -0.80 -3.17 -1.54
CA LEU A 104 0.64 -3.17 -1.71
C LEU A 104 1.25 -1.76 -1.83
N PRO A 105 0.69 -0.80 -2.60
CA PRO A 105 1.20 0.57 -2.63
C PRO A 105 1.25 1.23 -1.24
N PHE A 106 0.24 0.96 -0.40
CA PHE A 106 0.12 1.53 0.94
C PHE A 106 1.11 0.90 1.95
N MET A 107 1.41 -0.38 1.79
CA MET A 107 2.47 -1.05 2.54
C MET A 107 3.84 -0.45 2.19
N VAL A 108 4.13 -0.30 0.89
CA VAL A 108 5.40 0.24 0.40
C VAL A 108 5.61 1.69 0.84
N VAL A 109 4.59 2.56 0.79
CA VAL A 109 4.72 3.95 1.28
C VAL A 109 4.88 4.04 2.80
N ASN A 110 4.39 3.05 3.57
CA ASN A 110 4.65 2.95 5.01
C ASN A 110 6.13 2.63 5.29
N LEU A 111 6.76 1.77 4.50
CA LEU A 111 8.20 1.50 4.59
C LEU A 111 9.05 2.75 4.35
N ALA A 112 8.65 3.59 3.39
CA ALA A 112 9.36 4.82 3.07
C ALA A 112 9.54 5.74 4.29
N HIS A 113 8.62 5.71 5.27
CA HIS A 113 8.75 6.48 6.52
C HIS A 113 9.99 6.07 7.33
N TRP A 114 10.24 4.76 7.42
CA TRP A 114 11.29 4.16 8.24
C TRP A 114 12.66 4.16 7.56
N MET A 115 12.70 4.44 6.27
CA MET A 115 13.93 4.62 5.49
C MET A 115 14.48 6.05 5.54
N ARG A 116 14.00 6.88 6.47
CA ARG A 116 14.50 8.23 6.70
C ARG A 116 15.95 8.18 7.22
N PRO A 117 16.85 9.04 6.72
CA PRO A 117 18.18 9.19 7.30
C PRO A 117 18.16 9.56 8.79
N SER A 118 19.22 9.18 9.51
CA SER A 118 19.50 9.69 10.86
C SER A 118 19.66 11.20 10.82
N ALA A 119 19.27 11.87 11.91
CA ALA A 119 19.41 13.30 12.03
C ALA A 119 19.44 13.75 13.48
N HIS A 120 20.51 14.46 13.85
CA HIS A 120 20.63 15.13 15.15
C HIS A 120 20.15 16.59 15.06
N GLY A 121 19.40 17.07 16.06
CA GLY A 121 18.98 18.47 16.16
C GLY A 121 17.94 18.99 15.14
N ARG A 122 17.60 18.24 14.07
CA ARG A 122 16.78 18.72 12.94
C ARG A 122 15.28 18.39 13.06
N ARG A 123 14.66 18.72 14.19
CA ARG A 123 13.26 18.34 14.49
C ARG A 123 12.24 18.76 13.42
N ARG A 124 12.40 19.94 12.82
CA ARG A 124 11.49 20.45 11.78
C ARG A 124 11.60 19.65 10.48
N THR A 125 12.82 19.39 10.02
CA THR A 125 13.08 18.63 8.78
C THR A 125 12.64 17.17 8.91
N VAL A 126 12.85 16.53 10.07
CA VAL A 126 12.32 15.19 10.35
C VAL A 126 10.79 15.14 10.31
N ARG A 127 10.12 16.17 10.87
CA ARG A 127 8.65 16.29 10.79
C ARG A 127 8.18 16.50 9.35
N LEU A 128 8.88 17.33 8.58
CA LEU A 128 8.59 17.57 7.17
C LEU A 128 8.74 16.29 6.34
N TYR A 129 9.78 15.50 6.56
CA TYR A 129 9.94 14.18 5.91
C TYR A 129 8.72 13.29 6.18
N GLY A 130 8.36 13.11 7.46
CA GLY A 130 7.21 12.30 7.83
C GLY A 130 5.88 12.85 7.31
N LEU A 131 5.79 14.18 7.12
CA LEU A 131 4.64 14.84 6.52
C LEU A 131 4.53 14.51 5.02
N LEU A 132 5.61 14.63 4.27
CA LEU A 132 5.63 14.36 2.83
C LEU A 132 5.24 12.91 2.53
N VAL A 133 5.74 11.94 3.31
CA VAL A 133 5.36 10.52 3.16
C VAL A 133 3.87 10.30 3.48
N ARG A 134 3.31 11.00 4.48
CA ARG A 134 1.87 10.96 4.78
C ARG A 134 1.02 11.55 3.66
N LEU A 135 1.48 12.64 3.05
CA LEU A 135 0.78 13.24 1.90
C LEU A 135 0.85 12.32 0.69
N ALA A 136 2.00 11.68 0.41
CA ALA A 136 2.11 10.67 -0.62
C ALA A 136 1.13 9.51 -0.40
N ALA A 137 1.04 9.00 0.85
CA ALA A 137 0.05 7.98 1.21
C ALA A 137 -1.41 8.45 0.99
N LEU A 138 -1.73 9.71 1.30
CA LEU A 138 -3.06 10.28 1.05
C LEU A 138 -3.37 10.34 -0.46
N THR A 139 -2.40 10.74 -1.29
CA THR A 139 -2.60 10.75 -2.75
C THR A 139 -2.83 9.35 -3.31
N LEU A 140 -2.23 8.30 -2.73
CA LEU A 140 -2.50 6.92 -3.13
C LEU A 140 -3.96 6.50 -2.83
N THR A 141 -4.55 7.00 -1.73
CA THR A 141 -5.97 6.76 -1.43
C THR A 141 -6.87 7.48 -2.43
N VAL A 142 -6.56 8.74 -2.74
CA VAL A 142 -7.29 9.50 -3.76
C VAL A 142 -7.17 8.81 -5.12
N LEU A 143 -5.97 8.36 -5.51
CA LEU A 143 -5.73 7.64 -6.75
C LEU A 143 -6.55 6.35 -6.85
N LEU A 144 -6.52 5.51 -5.80
CA LEU A 144 -7.29 4.27 -5.76
C LEU A 144 -8.80 4.52 -5.91
N VAL A 145 -9.34 5.50 -5.18
CA VAL A 145 -10.78 5.80 -5.23
C VAL A 145 -11.15 6.50 -6.56
N ALA A 146 -10.28 7.35 -7.09
CA ALA A 146 -10.44 7.95 -8.41
C ALA A 146 -10.45 6.87 -9.52
N ALA A 147 -9.60 5.84 -9.44
CA ALA A 147 -9.62 4.71 -10.37
C ALA A 147 -10.92 3.90 -10.28
N ALA A 148 -11.47 3.72 -9.07
CA ALA A 148 -12.79 3.09 -8.92
C ALA A 148 -13.93 3.97 -9.47
N CYS A 149 -13.81 5.30 -9.33
CA CYS A 149 -14.74 6.25 -9.94
C CYS A 149 -14.64 6.23 -11.46
N GLU A 150 -13.44 6.21 -12.02
CA GLU A 150 -13.18 6.07 -13.45
C GLU A 150 -13.89 4.85 -14.04
N VAL A 151 -13.70 3.68 -13.41
CA VAL A 151 -14.33 2.44 -13.86
C VAL A 151 -15.85 2.46 -13.75
N ALA A 152 -16.38 2.90 -12.60
CA ALA A 152 -17.82 2.80 -12.33
C ALA A 152 -18.62 3.97 -12.91
N LEU A 153 -18.14 5.20 -12.70
CA LEU A 153 -18.83 6.43 -13.08
C LEU A 153 -18.58 6.79 -14.53
N ASP A 154 -17.32 6.82 -14.95
CA ASP A 154 -16.97 7.25 -16.31
C ASP A 154 -17.22 6.13 -17.33
N LEU A 155 -16.44 5.05 -17.28
CA LEU A 155 -16.49 4.00 -18.30
C LEU A 155 -17.85 3.28 -18.36
N ALA A 156 -18.38 2.84 -17.20
CA ALA A 156 -19.62 2.06 -17.17
C ALA A 156 -20.88 2.93 -17.24
N ALA A 157 -21.02 3.94 -16.38
CA ALA A 157 -22.27 4.69 -16.22
C ALA A 157 -22.41 5.91 -17.13
N TRP A 158 -21.31 6.57 -17.50
CA TRP A 158 -21.32 7.75 -18.37
C TRP A 158 -21.15 7.36 -19.84
N GLN A 159 -20.07 6.65 -20.17
CA GLN A 159 -19.74 6.29 -21.55
C GLN A 159 -20.57 5.09 -22.03
N CYS A 160 -20.38 3.88 -21.49
CA CYS A 160 -21.03 2.68 -22.04
C CYS A 160 -22.55 2.70 -21.89
N ALA A 161 -23.09 3.06 -20.72
CA ALA A 161 -24.53 3.23 -20.57
C ALA A 161 -25.08 4.45 -21.34
N GLY A 162 -24.25 5.43 -21.70
CA GLY A 162 -24.61 6.56 -22.56
C GLY A 162 -24.70 6.20 -24.03
N THR A 163 -23.91 5.22 -24.47
CA THR A 163 -23.87 4.74 -25.85
C THR A 163 -24.74 3.50 -26.04
N THR A 164 -25.76 3.61 -26.88
CA THR A 164 -26.68 2.50 -27.19
C THR A 164 -25.97 1.23 -27.64
N ALA A 165 -25.03 1.36 -28.59
CA ALA A 165 -24.26 0.23 -29.11
C ALA A 165 -23.44 -0.52 -28.03
N CYS A 166 -22.97 0.18 -26.99
CA CYS A 166 -22.26 -0.45 -25.87
C CYS A 166 -23.24 -1.10 -24.89
N ALA A 167 -24.31 -0.38 -24.52
CA ALA A 167 -25.34 -0.88 -23.61
C ALA A 167 -26.08 -2.13 -24.16
N ASP A 168 -26.30 -2.22 -25.48
CA ASP A 168 -26.92 -3.39 -26.12
C ASP A 168 -26.07 -4.66 -25.99
N ARG A 169 -24.73 -4.52 -26.01
CA ARG A 169 -23.81 -5.65 -25.79
C ARG A 169 -23.79 -6.09 -24.33
N HIS A 170 -24.04 -5.16 -23.42
CA HIS A 170 -23.99 -5.37 -21.97
C HIS A 170 -25.37 -5.19 -21.36
N SER A 171 -26.27 -6.16 -21.58
CA SER A 171 -27.69 -6.08 -21.20
C SER A 171 -27.96 -5.71 -19.73
N TRP A 172 -27.02 -6.01 -18.82
CA TRP A 172 -27.09 -5.60 -17.41
C TRP A 172 -26.99 -4.07 -17.19
N LEU A 173 -26.52 -3.31 -18.18
CA LEU A 173 -26.53 -1.83 -18.23
C LEU A 173 -27.77 -1.26 -18.95
N GLY A 174 -28.58 -2.09 -19.60
CA GLY A 174 -29.69 -1.61 -20.46
C GLY A 174 -30.69 -0.70 -19.73
N PHE A 175 -30.98 -0.97 -18.46
CA PHE A 175 -31.88 -0.12 -17.64
C PHE A 175 -31.32 1.28 -17.33
N LEU A 176 -30.01 1.48 -17.52
CA LEU A 176 -29.33 2.77 -17.44
C LEU A 176 -29.29 3.46 -18.80
N SER A 177 -29.44 2.74 -19.91
CA SER A 177 -29.32 3.36 -21.23
C SER A 177 -30.59 4.11 -21.63
N PRO A 178 -30.49 5.40 -22.03
CA PRO A 178 -31.65 6.15 -22.51
C PRO A 178 -32.33 5.49 -23.71
N GLY A 179 -31.56 4.91 -24.63
CA GLY A 179 -32.09 4.29 -25.85
C GLY A 179 -32.63 2.88 -25.64
N VAL A 180 -32.11 2.12 -24.67
CA VAL A 180 -32.57 0.74 -24.40
C VAL A 180 -33.75 0.71 -23.41
N SER A 181 -33.83 1.69 -22.51
CA SER A 181 -34.88 1.77 -21.49
C SER A 181 -36.01 2.74 -21.83
N ASP A 182 -36.05 3.27 -23.07
CA ASP A 182 -37.00 4.27 -23.53
C ASP A 182 -37.12 5.48 -22.58
N GLY A 183 -35.96 5.99 -22.10
CA GLY A 183 -35.91 7.11 -21.17
C GLY A 183 -36.34 6.76 -19.73
N GLY A 184 -36.14 5.52 -19.29
CA GLY A 184 -36.47 5.06 -17.94
C GLY A 184 -35.86 5.90 -16.80
N TRP A 185 -36.39 5.77 -15.58
CA TRP A 185 -36.03 6.63 -14.43
C TRP A 185 -34.51 6.75 -14.17
N TRP A 186 -33.78 5.65 -14.35
CA TRP A 186 -32.34 5.58 -14.11
C TRP A 186 -31.50 6.02 -15.31
N SER A 187 -32.10 6.34 -16.46
CA SER A 187 -31.37 6.73 -17.67
C SER A 187 -30.79 8.15 -17.63
N ALA A 188 -31.31 9.01 -16.76
CA ALA A 188 -30.79 10.37 -16.59
C ALA A 188 -29.32 10.33 -16.08
N PRO A 189 -28.38 11.08 -16.70
CA PRO A 189 -26.95 11.00 -16.37
C PRO A 189 -26.64 11.09 -14.87
N GLY A 190 -27.23 12.06 -14.18
CA GLY A 190 -27.01 12.25 -12.75
C GLY A 190 -27.47 11.09 -11.86
N ARG A 191 -28.59 10.44 -12.21
CA ARG A 191 -29.11 9.28 -11.47
C ARG A 191 -28.27 8.03 -11.74
N ARG A 192 -27.75 7.85 -12.96
CA ARG A 192 -26.77 6.82 -13.30
C ARG A 192 -25.50 6.95 -12.46
N LEU A 193 -24.93 8.16 -12.44
CA LEU A 193 -23.74 8.46 -11.65
C LEU A 193 -23.99 8.21 -10.16
N ALA A 194 -25.16 8.60 -9.65
CA ALA A 194 -25.50 8.37 -8.25
C ALA A 194 -25.60 6.88 -7.89
N LEU A 195 -26.17 6.06 -8.79
CA LEU A 195 -26.21 4.60 -8.61
C LEU A 195 -24.81 3.98 -8.70
N ALA A 196 -24.03 4.36 -9.71
CA ALA A 196 -22.70 3.83 -9.93
C ALA A 196 -21.72 4.20 -8.80
N ALA A 197 -21.94 5.31 -8.11
CA ALA A 197 -21.16 5.75 -6.95
C ALA A 197 -21.22 4.77 -5.77
N VAL A 198 -22.17 3.82 -5.75
CA VAL A 198 -22.20 2.71 -4.78
C VAL A 198 -20.91 1.91 -4.81
N VAL A 199 -20.31 1.67 -5.99
CA VAL A 199 -19.10 0.85 -6.13
C VAL A 199 -17.89 1.47 -5.43
N PRO A 200 -17.43 2.70 -5.76
CA PRO A 200 -16.29 3.32 -5.07
C PRO A 200 -16.59 3.68 -3.61
N THR A 201 -17.86 3.93 -3.26
CA THR A 201 -18.27 4.13 -1.85
C THR A 201 -18.13 2.83 -1.05
N ALA A 202 -18.60 1.70 -1.59
CA ALA A 202 -18.47 0.38 -0.97
C ALA A 202 -17.00 0.00 -0.78
N LEU A 203 -16.13 0.29 -1.76
CA LEU A 203 -14.68 0.12 -1.63
C LEU A 203 -14.13 0.94 -0.44
N THR A 204 -14.52 2.22 -0.34
CA THR A 204 -14.07 3.10 0.76
C THR A 204 -14.56 2.60 2.13
N VAL A 205 -15.81 2.13 2.22
CA VAL A 205 -16.38 1.55 3.45
C VAL A 205 -15.68 0.25 3.82
N LEU A 206 -15.37 -0.61 2.85
CA LEU A 206 -14.62 -1.85 3.07
C LEU A 206 -13.23 -1.55 3.63
N LEU A 207 -12.50 -0.59 3.05
CA LEU A 207 -11.18 -0.19 3.54
C LEU A 207 -11.24 0.42 4.95
N TRP A 208 -12.26 1.25 5.22
CA TRP A 208 -12.52 1.76 6.58
C TRP A 208 -12.74 0.61 7.58
N TYR A 209 -13.57 -0.38 7.21
CA TYR A 209 -13.87 -1.53 8.05
C TYR A 209 -12.61 -2.35 8.35
N LEU A 210 -11.81 -2.67 7.32
CA LEU A 210 -10.55 -3.41 7.48
C LEU A 210 -9.53 -2.65 8.33
N SER A 211 -9.39 -1.33 8.13
CA SER A 211 -8.52 -0.48 8.94
C SER A 211 -9.01 -0.38 10.40
N ARG A 212 -10.33 -0.31 10.62
CA ARG A 212 -10.91 -0.27 11.98
C ARG A 212 -10.69 -1.60 12.71
N ARG A 213 -10.89 -2.73 12.03
CA ARG A 213 -10.69 -4.07 12.60
C ARG A 213 -9.24 -4.26 13.02
N THR A 214 -8.29 -4.08 12.10
CA THR A 214 -6.86 -4.24 12.41
C THR A 214 -6.36 -3.27 13.48
N TRP A 215 -6.90 -2.05 13.52
CA TRP A 215 -6.59 -1.11 14.60
C TRP A 215 -7.11 -1.57 15.96
N SER A 216 -8.31 -2.16 16.00
CA SER A 216 -8.88 -2.71 17.23
C SER A 216 -8.05 -3.88 17.73
N ASP A 217 -7.70 -4.81 16.84
CA ASP A 217 -7.03 -6.06 17.19
C ASP A 217 -5.58 -5.82 17.66
N TYR A 218 -4.83 -4.96 16.95
CA TYR A 218 -3.38 -4.82 17.16
C TYR A 218 -2.95 -3.46 17.75
N GLU A 219 -3.49 -2.35 17.25
CA GLU A 219 -3.02 -1.01 17.64
C GLU A 219 -3.66 -0.46 18.91
N SER A 220 -4.75 -1.08 19.38
CA SER A 220 -5.43 -0.68 20.61
C SER A 220 -4.84 -1.34 21.87
N GLN A 221 -4.02 -2.38 21.69
CA GLN A 221 -3.35 -3.09 22.79
C GLN A 221 -2.31 -2.18 23.44
N GLN A 222 -2.41 -2.02 24.75
CA GLN A 222 -1.48 -1.19 25.50
C GLN A 222 -0.20 -1.98 25.79
N PRO A 223 0.99 -1.42 25.50
CA PRO A 223 2.24 -2.03 25.94
C PRO A 223 2.26 -2.18 27.46
N ILE A 224 2.82 -3.29 27.94
CA ILE A 224 3.05 -3.51 29.37
C ILE A 224 3.96 -2.38 29.88
N GLU A 225 3.51 -1.69 30.92
CA GLU A 225 4.33 -0.67 31.59
C GLU A 225 5.50 -1.39 32.27
N ARG A 226 6.70 -1.26 31.71
CA ARG A 226 7.93 -1.75 32.36
C ARG A 226 8.42 -0.71 33.36
N ALA A 227 8.86 -1.17 34.54
CA ALA A 227 9.64 -0.35 35.45
C ALA A 227 10.89 0.16 34.70
N ALA A 228 11.30 1.40 34.97
CA ALA A 228 12.49 1.95 34.35
C ALA A 228 13.70 1.11 34.77
N GLU A 229 14.28 0.35 33.84
CA GLU A 229 15.57 -0.30 34.09
C GLU A 229 16.64 0.77 34.27
N PRO A 230 17.63 0.57 35.16
CA PRO A 230 18.75 1.48 35.31
C PRO A 230 19.42 1.68 33.95
N GLU A 231 19.51 2.93 33.51
CA GLU A 231 20.14 3.27 32.24
C GLU A 231 21.62 2.83 32.29
N GLY A 232 21.97 1.76 31.56
CA GLY A 232 23.34 1.51 31.18
C GLY A 232 23.86 2.64 30.29
N ASP A 233 25.19 2.75 30.15
CA ASP A 233 25.94 3.91 29.63
C ASP A 233 25.68 4.31 28.14
N GLY A 234 24.60 3.81 27.53
CA GLY A 234 24.04 4.27 26.27
C GLY A 234 22.53 4.30 26.37
N GLY A 235 21.93 5.49 26.40
CA GLY A 235 20.48 5.66 26.53
C GLY A 235 19.67 4.84 25.51
N PRO A 236 18.36 4.63 25.75
CA PRO A 236 17.55 3.63 25.06
C PRO A 236 17.62 3.74 23.53
N THR A 237 17.90 2.61 22.89
CA THR A 237 17.81 2.46 21.43
C THR A 237 16.42 2.88 20.94
N ALA A 238 16.31 3.33 19.69
CA ALA A 238 15.03 3.84 19.17
C ALA A 238 13.87 2.82 19.31
N LEU A 239 14.18 1.53 19.17
CA LEU A 239 13.24 0.40 19.29
C LEU A 239 12.72 0.19 20.71
N GLY A 240 13.52 0.52 21.73
CA GLY A 240 13.15 0.38 23.14
C GLY A 240 12.31 1.53 23.68
N ARG A 241 12.04 2.56 22.86
CA ARG A 241 11.26 3.72 23.32
C ARG A 241 9.79 3.36 23.50
N PRO A 242 9.10 3.82 24.57
CA PRO A 242 7.74 3.40 24.89
C PRO A 242 6.71 3.63 23.77
N GLY A 243 6.83 4.72 23.00
CA GLY A 243 5.94 5.04 21.90
C GLY A 243 6.36 4.46 20.55
N PHE A 244 7.49 3.74 20.46
CA PHE A 244 8.01 3.27 19.17
C PHE A 244 7.08 2.29 18.50
N TRP A 245 6.46 1.36 19.24
CA TRP A 245 5.54 0.35 18.72
C TRP A 245 4.06 0.73 18.85
N TYR A 246 3.72 1.77 19.63
CA TYR A 246 2.33 2.13 19.93
C TYR A 246 1.78 3.23 19.01
N GLY A 247 0.99 2.85 17.99
CA GLY A 247 0.43 3.75 16.96
C GLY A 247 -1.02 4.20 17.17
N ARG A 248 -1.68 3.81 18.27
CA ARG A 248 -3.14 3.93 18.49
C ARG A 248 -3.77 5.24 17.99
N ARG A 249 -3.32 6.40 18.49
CA ARG A 249 -3.91 7.71 18.12
C ARG A 249 -3.65 8.07 16.66
N LEU A 250 -2.41 7.87 16.19
CA LEU A 250 -2.00 8.25 14.85
C LEU A 250 -2.81 7.49 13.80
N VAL A 251 -2.89 6.17 13.95
CA VAL A 251 -3.62 5.28 13.04
C VAL A 251 -5.12 5.61 13.03
N ALA A 252 -5.74 5.85 14.20
CA ALA A 252 -7.15 6.24 14.26
C ALA A 252 -7.45 7.55 13.50
N ARG A 253 -6.56 8.53 13.61
CA ARG A 253 -6.70 9.82 12.93
C ARG A 253 -6.44 9.71 11.42
N LEU A 254 -5.41 8.97 11.03
CA LEU A 254 -5.13 8.72 9.61
C LEU A 254 -6.29 7.96 8.96
N ARG A 255 -6.88 6.96 9.64
CA ARG A 255 -8.08 6.27 9.15
C ARG A 255 -9.21 7.25 8.87
N ALA A 256 -9.50 8.15 9.82
CA ALA A 256 -10.54 9.15 9.62
C ALA A 256 -10.26 10.08 8.42
N ALA A 257 -9.01 10.52 8.25
CA ALA A 257 -8.63 11.38 7.13
C ALA A 257 -8.71 10.66 5.77
N HIS A 258 -8.21 9.43 5.68
CA HIS A 258 -8.23 8.63 4.45
C HIS A 258 -9.65 8.19 4.06
N THR A 259 -10.49 7.81 5.03
CA THR A 259 -11.91 7.53 4.78
C THR A 259 -12.63 8.77 4.26
N ALA A 260 -12.42 9.93 4.90
CA ALA A 260 -13.01 11.17 4.43
C ALA A 260 -12.51 11.57 3.03
N ALA A 261 -11.21 11.40 2.75
CA ALA A 261 -10.63 11.63 1.43
C ALA A 261 -11.30 10.77 0.35
N GLY A 262 -11.47 9.46 0.60
CA GLY A 262 -12.17 8.58 -0.34
C GLY A 262 -13.61 9.03 -0.60
N LEU A 263 -14.38 9.32 0.45
CA LEU A 263 -15.78 9.76 0.31
C LEU A 263 -15.91 11.07 -0.46
N ILE A 264 -15.06 12.08 -0.18
CA ILE A 264 -15.11 13.35 -0.92
C ILE A 264 -14.58 13.22 -2.35
N THR A 265 -13.69 12.27 -2.65
CA THR A 265 -13.29 11.97 -4.04
C THR A 265 -14.49 11.45 -4.84
N VAL A 266 -15.29 10.53 -4.29
CA VAL A 266 -16.54 10.07 -4.93
C VAL A 266 -17.53 11.22 -5.08
N ALA A 267 -17.73 12.01 -4.02
CA ALA A 267 -18.65 13.14 -4.04
C ALA A 267 -18.25 14.19 -5.09
N ALA A 268 -16.96 14.48 -5.22
CA ALA A 268 -16.44 15.40 -6.23
C ALA A 268 -16.61 14.85 -7.65
N ALA A 269 -16.34 13.56 -7.87
CA ALA A 269 -16.51 12.93 -9.19
C ALA A 269 -17.97 13.00 -9.68
N VAL A 270 -18.94 12.74 -8.79
CA VAL A 270 -20.37 12.83 -9.14
C VAL A 270 -20.85 14.28 -9.24
N GLY A 271 -20.54 15.10 -8.22
CA GLY A 271 -21.09 16.45 -8.07
C GLY A 271 -20.53 17.46 -9.08
N SER A 272 -19.24 17.36 -9.43
CA SER A 272 -18.61 18.31 -10.37
C SER A 272 -19.13 18.18 -11.80
N ALA A 273 -19.52 16.98 -12.24
CA ALA A 273 -20.14 16.80 -13.56
C ALA A 273 -21.47 17.55 -13.65
N ALA A 274 -22.32 17.41 -12.62
CA ALA A 274 -23.60 18.13 -12.53
C ALA A 274 -23.38 19.66 -12.41
N ALA A 275 -22.47 20.10 -11.55
CA ALA A 275 -22.18 21.52 -11.35
C ALA A 275 -21.58 22.22 -12.58
N ARG A 276 -20.82 21.50 -13.42
CA ARG A 276 -20.33 22.03 -14.70
C ARG A 276 -21.45 22.20 -15.72
N HIS A 277 -22.43 21.29 -15.75
CA HIS A 277 -23.59 21.41 -16.61
C HIS A 277 -24.45 22.62 -16.21
N ASP A 278 -24.73 22.78 -14.93
CA ASP A 278 -25.58 23.87 -14.41
C ASP A 278 -24.97 25.26 -14.61
N ARG A 279 -23.63 25.36 -14.69
CA ARG A 279 -22.88 26.60 -14.98
C ARG A 279 -22.91 27.05 -16.43
N ARG A 280 -23.37 26.20 -17.36
CA ARG A 280 -23.43 26.58 -18.78
C ARG A 280 -24.43 27.72 -18.99
N PRO A 281 -24.21 28.59 -20.00
CA PRO A 281 -25.16 29.66 -20.32
C PRO A 281 -26.59 29.10 -20.49
N GLY A 282 -27.56 29.65 -19.76
CA GLY A 282 -28.94 29.18 -19.77
C GLY A 282 -29.29 28.12 -18.71
N GLY A 283 -28.35 27.73 -17.84
CA GLY A 283 -28.61 26.82 -16.72
C GLY A 283 -29.43 27.42 -15.58
N PRO A 284 -30.07 26.60 -14.72
CA PRO A 284 -30.89 27.09 -13.61
C PRO A 284 -30.04 27.75 -12.51
N ALA A 285 -30.22 29.05 -12.27
CA ALA A 285 -29.42 29.83 -11.32
C ALA A 285 -29.38 29.25 -9.89
N VAL A 286 -30.48 28.64 -9.43
CA VAL A 286 -30.54 28.00 -8.11
C VAL A 286 -29.61 26.79 -8.04
N LEU A 287 -29.61 25.95 -9.07
CA LEU A 287 -28.76 24.75 -9.11
C LEU A 287 -27.28 25.12 -9.26
N ASP A 288 -26.97 26.18 -10.00
CA ASP A 288 -25.62 26.74 -10.09
C ASP A 288 -25.10 27.18 -8.71
N VAL A 289 -25.87 28.00 -7.99
CA VAL A 289 -25.51 28.45 -6.63
C VAL A 289 -25.36 27.27 -5.67
N LEU A 290 -26.26 26.29 -5.71
CA LEU A 290 -26.15 25.08 -4.88
C LEU A 290 -24.90 24.25 -5.25
N GLY A 291 -24.58 24.15 -6.54
CA GLY A 291 -23.37 23.50 -7.04
C GLY A 291 -22.11 24.17 -6.51
N LEU A 292 -22.04 25.51 -6.56
CA LEU A 292 -20.93 26.30 -6.01
C LEU A 292 -20.78 26.11 -4.50
N ILE A 293 -21.89 26.10 -3.74
CA ILE A 293 -21.88 25.84 -2.30
C ILE A 293 -21.36 24.43 -2.01
N LEU A 294 -21.81 23.43 -2.77
CA LEU A 294 -21.35 22.04 -2.64
C LEU A 294 -19.85 21.91 -2.94
N GLU A 295 -19.37 22.49 -4.04
CA GLU A 295 -17.95 22.50 -4.40
C GLU A 295 -17.09 23.19 -3.34
N ALA A 296 -17.54 24.34 -2.82
CA ALA A 296 -16.87 25.03 -1.73
C ALA A 296 -16.82 24.19 -0.44
N ALA A 297 -17.91 23.50 -0.10
CA ALA A 297 -17.97 22.61 1.06
C ALA A 297 -17.05 21.39 0.89
N LEU A 298 -16.99 20.80 -0.30
CA LEU A 298 -16.05 19.72 -0.64
C LEU A 298 -14.60 20.19 -0.54
N ALA A 299 -14.28 21.38 -1.07
CA ALA A 299 -12.95 21.97 -0.96
C ALA A 299 -12.56 22.25 0.50
N ALA A 300 -13.47 22.80 1.31
CA ALA A 300 -13.25 23.02 2.74
C ALA A 300 -13.01 21.69 3.48
N CYS A 301 -13.75 20.64 3.14
CA CYS A 301 -13.54 19.30 3.69
C CYS A 301 -12.18 18.71 3.27
N ALA A 302 -11.76 18.90 2.02
CA ALA A 302 -10.44 18.49 1.53
C ALA A 302 -9.31 19.21 2.29
N VAL A 303 -9.44 20.52 2.51
CA VAL A 303 -8.49 21.30 3.33
C VAL A 303 -8.46 20.76 4.77
N ALA A 304 -9.61 20.43 5.36
CA ALA A 304 -9.67 19.84 6.69
C ALA A 304 -8.98 18.46 6.75
N VAL A 305 -9.16 17.60 5.73
CA VAL A 305 -8.47 16.31 5.59
C VAL A 305 -6.96 16.53 5.56
N VAL A 306 -6.46 17.39 4.67
CA VAL A 306 -5.03 17.70 4.56
C VAL A 306 -4.50 18.23 5.89
N TRP A 307 -5.21 19.16 6.52
CA TRP A 307 -4.82 19.69 7.83
C TRP A 307 -4.73 18.59 8.90
N VAL A 308 -5.68 17.64 8.96
CA VAL A 308 -5.64 16.52 9.91
C VAL A 308 -4.41 15.65 9.71
N VAL A 309 -4.04 15.38 8.44
CA VAL A 309 -2.82 14.64 8.07
C VAL A 309 -1.55 15.42 8.45
N CYS A 310 -1.57 16.75 8.28
CA CYS A 310 -0.44 17.63 8.55
C CYS A 310 -0.18 17.89 10.05
N ARG A 311 -1.25 17.99 10.86
CA ARG A 311 -1.20 18.63 12.19
C ARG A 311 -0.30 17.94 13.22
N ARG A 312 -0.14 16.62 13.16
CA ARG A 312 0.69 15.86 14.13
C ARG A 312 1.37 14.69 13.45
N GLY A 313 2.51 14.26 13.99
CA GLY A 313 3.18 13.02 13.59
C GLY A 313 3.15 11.98 14.71
N ARG A 314 3.84 10.86 14.47
CA ARG A 314 4.13 9.84 15.48
C ARG A 314 4.99 10.42 16.62
N SER A 315 4.76 9.96 17.84
CA SER A 315 5.64 10.23 19.00
C SER A 315 6.25 8.92 19.48
N GLU A 316 7.55 8.74 19.25
CA GLU A 316 8.27 7.53 19.70
C GLU A 316 8.59 7.56 21.20
N ARG A 317 8.67 8.74 21.82
CA ARG A 317 9.19 8.89 23.19
C ARG A 317 8.15 8.68 24.29
N ARG A 318 6.86 8.75 23.97
CA ARG A 318 5.77 8.75 24.95
C ARG A 318 4.58 7.99 24.38
N LEU A 319 3.88 7.26 25.25
CA LEU A 319 2.60 6.62 24.94
C LEU A 319 1.52 7.69 24.74
N ASP A 320 0.99 7.83 23.53
CA ASP A 320 -0.09 8.78 23.25
C ASP A 320 -1.47 8.12 23.43
N ARG A 321 -1.99 8.17 24.66
CA ARG A 321 -3.28 7.56 25.04
C ARG A 321 -4.50 8.39 24.63
N LYS A 322 -4.33 9.66 24.25
CA LYS A 322 -5.47 10.56 23.95
C LYS A 322 -5.99 10.31 22.55
N LEU A 323 -7.30 10.11 22.41
CA LEU A 323 -7.96 10.07 21.10
C LEU A 323 -8.52 11.45 20.74
N ASP A 324 -8.33 11.87 19.49
CA ASP A 324 -8.98 13.05 18.94
C ASP A 324 -10.42 12.71 18.52
N GLU A 325 -11.24 12.24 19.46
CA GLU A 325 -12.53 11.58 19.20
C GLU A 325 -13.47 12.42 18.32
N ARG A 326 -13.51 13.74 18.56
CA ARG A 326 -14.32 14.67 17.75
C ARG A 326 -13.90 14.61 16.29
N PHE A 327 -12.60 14.63 15.98
CA PHE A 327 -12.12 14.58 14.59
C PHE A 327 -12.29 13.19 13.99
N VAL A 328 -11.91 12.15 14.74
CA VAL A 328 -11.98 10.75 14.29
C VAL A 328 -13.42 10.36 13.91
N ARG A 329 -14.42 10.89 14.62
CA ARG A 329 -15.84 10.62 14.35
C ARG A 329 -16.49 11.62 13.39
N ARG A 330 -16.25 12.93 13.54
CA ARG A 330 -16.98 13.95 12.77
C ARG A 330 -16.49 14.08 11.33
N LEU A 331 -15.18 13.95 11.07
CA LEU A 331 -14.66 14.20 9.72
C LEU A 331 -15.21 13.18 8.68
N PRO A 332 -15.19 11.86 8.92
CA PRO A 332 -15.82 10.91 8.00
C PRO A 332 -17.34 11.10 7.89
N LEU A 333 -18.01 11.50 8.97
CA LEU A 333 -19.44 11.77 8.95
C LEU A 333 -19.79 12.98 8.07
N VAL A 334 -19.02 14.07 8.18
CA VAL A 334 -19.19 15.26 7.32
C VAL A 334 -18.96 14.88 5.86
N ALA A 335 -17.91 14.11 5.55
CA ALA A 335 -17.66 13.63 4.20
C ALA A 335 -18.79 12.73 3.67
N LEU A 336 -19.39 11.89 4.51
CA LEU A 336 -20.53 11.06 4.16
C LEU A 336 -21.79 11.90 3.88
N VAL A 337 -22.05 12.93 4.68
CA VAL A 337 -23.16 13.87 4.44
C VAL A 337 -22.94 14.63 3.14
N LEU A 338 -21.73 15.11 2.87
CA LEU A 338 -21.39 15.77 1.61
C LEU A 338 -21.55 14.84 0.40
N LEU A 339 -21.18 13.56 0.54
CA LEU A 339 -21.46 12.56 -0.48
C LEU A 339 -22.97 12.41 -0.72
N ALA A 340 -23.78 12.23 0.34
CA ALA A 340 -25.22 12.12 0.20
C ALA A 340 -25.83 13.36 -0.48
N LEU A 341 -25.38 14.57 -0.11
CA LEU A 341 -25.80 15.82 -0.75
C LEU A 341 -25.37 15.88 -2.22
N ALA A 342 -24.17 15.43 -2.56
CA ALA A 342 -23.70 15.36 -3.96
C ALA A 342 -24.54 14.39 -4.80
N LEU A 343 -24.91 13.23 -4.24
CA LEU A 343 -25.78 12.25 -4.91
C LEU A 343 -27.19 12.82 -5.13
N LEU A 344 -27.76 13.50 -4.14
CA LEU A 344 -29.06 14.17 -4.25
C LEU A 344 -29.03 15.29 -5.30
N TYR A 345 -27.99 16.12 -5.25
CA TYR A 345 -27.79 17.22 -6.19
C TYR A 345 -27.60 16.73 -7.64
N ALA A 346 -26.79 15.70 -7.85
CA ALA A 346 -26.59 15.11 -9.17
C ALA A 346 -27.85 14.37 -9.65
N GLY A 347 -28.55 13.65 -8.78
CA GLY A 347 -29.78 12.92 -9.12
C GLY A 347 -31.00 13.80 -9.43
N TRP A 348 -30.91 15.10 -9.17
CA TRP A 348 -31.95 16.07 -9.52
C TRP A 348 -32.16 16.15 -11.03
N GLU A 349 -33.43 16.27 -11.43
CA GLU A 349 -33.83 16.24 -12.83
C GLU A 349 -33.33 17.49 -13.60
N ARG A 350 -32.70 17.25 -14.75
CA ARG A 350 -32.15 18.27 -15.65
C ARG A 350 -32.55 17.95 -17.09
N PRO A 351 -33.58 18.62 -17.63
CA PRO A 351 -34.01 18.41 -19.00
C PRO A 351 -32.88 18.72 -20.00
N GLY A 352 -32.70 17.85 -21.00
CA GLY A 352 -31.69 18.04 -22.06
C GLY A 352 -30.25 17.69 -21.66
N TRP A 353 -30.00 17.18 -20.46
CA TRP A 353 -28.68 16.70 -20.08
C TRP A 353 -28.39 15.32 -20.68
N THR A 354 -27.46 15.25 -21.63
CA THR A 354 -26.95 14.03 -22.25
C THR A 354 -25.53 13.72 -21.80
N SER A 355 -25.17 12.43 -21.81
CA SER A 355 -23.80 11.96 -21.61
C SER A 355 -23.09 11.87 -22.96
N GLU A 356 -22.03 12.64 -23.13
CA GLU A 356 -21.20 12.68 -24.34
C GLU A 356 -19.73 12.71 -23.94
N GLY A 357 -18.89 12.01 -24.73
CA GLY A 357 -17.46 11.83 -24.46
C GLY A 357 -17.16 11.28 -23.07
N ARG A 358 -15.97 11.58 -22.57
CA ARG A 358 -15.57 11.31 -21.18
C ARG A 358 -16.30 12.18 -20.16
N LEU A 359 -16.49 11.62 -18.97
CA LEU A 359 -16.98 12.34 -17.80
C LEU A 359 -16.01 13.49 -17.48
N PRO A 360 -16.50 14.73 -17.29
CA PRO A 360 -15.62 15.88 -17.06
C PRO A 360 -14.69 15.69 -15.86
N GLY A 361 -13.40 15.45 -16.12
CA GLY A 361 -12.45 15.14 -15.05
C GLY A 361 -11.07 14.66 -15.49
N ASP A 362 -10.78 14.56 -16.79
CA ASP A 362 -9.56 13.98 -17.37
C ASP A 362 -8.25 14.46 -16.72
N ALA A 363 -8.17 15.73 -16.37
CA ALA A 363 -7.00 16.33 -15.73
C ALA A 363 -6.71 15.78 -14.30
N THR A 364 -7.64 15.05 -13.68
CA THR A 364 -7.52 14.58 -12.29
C THR A 364 -6.33 13.63 -12.11
N PHE A 365 -6.18 12.64 -12.99
CA PHE A 365 -5.05 11.71 -12.92
C PHE A 365 -3.71 12.43 -13.18
N GLY A 366 -3.71 13.45 -14.05
CA GLY A 366 -2.56 14.32 -14.30
C GLY A 366 -2.17 15.13 -13.08
N GLY A 367 -3.14 15.75 -12.41
CA GLY A 367 -2.94 16.47 -11.16
C GLY A 367 -2.39 15.56 -10.05
N ILE A 368 -2.93 14.35 -9.91
CA ILE A 368 -2.44 13.36 -8.93
C ILE A 368 -0.98 12.98 -9.25
N ALA A 369 -0.67 12.64 -10.50
CA ALA A 369 0.68 12.26 -10.92
C ALA A 369 1.68 13.40 -10.70
N LEU A 370 1.30 14.64 -11.02
CA LEU A 370 2.11 15.84 -10.79
C LEU A 370 2.42 16.03 -9.31
N VAL A 371 1.38 15.97 -8.45
CA VAL A 371 1.54 16.13 -7.00
C VAL A 371 2.42 15.02 -6.42
N GLN A 372 2.23 13.76 -6.86
CA GLN A 372 3.07 12.65 -6.44
C GLN A 372 4.53 12.84 -6.84
N GLY A 373 4.81 13.24 -8.09
CA GLY A 373 6.15 13.54 -8.56
C GLY A 373 6.81 14.66 -7.77
N LEU A 374 6.08 15.76 -7.52
CA LEU A 374 6.57 16.88 -6.72
C LEU A 374 6.86 16.45 -5.26
N LEU A 375 5.95 15.68 -4.65
CA LEU A 375 6.15 15.16 -3.30
C LEU A 375 7.40 14.29 -3.20
N VAL A 376 7.64 13.41 -4.18
CA VAL A 376 8.85 12.57 -4.25
C VAL A 376 10.12 13.41 -4.42
N ILE A 377 10.10 14.42 -5.29
CA ILE A 377 11.24 15.33 -5.51
C ILE A 377 11.57 16.10 -4.24
N VAL A 378 10.56 16.72 -3.61
CA VAL A 378 10.74 17.48 -2.36
C VAL A 378 11.18 16.54 -1.23
N LEU A 379 10.63 15.33 -1.15
CA LEU A 379 11.07 14.31 -0.20
C LEU A 379 12.53 13.93 -0.41
N GLY A 380 12.98 13.82 -1.66
CA GLY A 380 14.38 13.60 -2.05
C GLY A 380 15.30 14.72 -1.57
N VAL A 381 14.92 15.98 -1.80
CA VAL A 381 15.68 17.16 -1.33
C VAL A 381 15.78 17.16 0.20
N VAL A 382 14.67 16.91 0.90
CA VAL A 382 14.62 16.84 2.36
C VAL A 382 15.49 15.71 2.90
N ALA A 383 15.40 14.51 2.30
CA ALA A 383 16.17 13.34 2.69
C ALA A 383 17.67 13.57 2.48
N HIS A 384 18.07 14.11 1.34
CA HIS A 384 19.46 14.45 1.03
C HIS A 384 20.00 15.52 1.98
N GLY A 385 19.19 16.53 2.32
CA GLY A 385 19.53 17.54 3.31
C GLY A 385 19.77 16.94 4.71
N LEU A 386 18.95 15.97 5.14
CA LEU A 386 19.17 15.24 6.39
C LEU A 386 20.48 14.44 6.34
N HIS A 387 20.69 13.66 5.27
CA HIS A 387 21.88 12.83 5.13
C HIS A 387 23.17 13.65 5.09
N ARG A 388 23.22 14.77 4.37
CA ARG A 388 24.42 15.63 4.34
C ARG A 388 24.78 16.21 5.70
N THR A 389 23.80 16.39 6.58
CA THR A 389 24.05 16.97 7.91
C THR A 389 24.51 15.96 8.94
N ASP A 390 24.22 14.67 8.71
CA ASP A 390 24.63 13.57 9.57
C ASP A 390 24.86 12.31 8.71
N PRO A 391 25.99 12.24 7.98
CA PRO A 391 26.22 11.17 7.02
C PRO A 391 26.42 9.81 7.69
N ASP A 392 25.38 8.99 7.69
CA ASP A 392 25.47 7.58 8.10
C ASP A 392 25.99 6.72 6.94
N ARG A 393 27.05 5.94 7.18
CA ARG A 393 27.61 4.97 6.21
C ARG A 393 26.63 3.87 5.85
N ARG A 394 25.67 3.56 6.72
CA ARG A 394 24.61 2.56 6.49
C ARG A 394 23.39 3.14 5.77
N ALA A 395 23.35 4.45 5.52
CA ALA A 395 22.24 5.09 4.82
C ALA A 395 22.14 4.60 3.37
N VAL A 396 21.07 3.87 3.08
CA VAL A 396 20.73 3.38 1.75
C VAL A 396 20.66 4.55 0.76
N LEU A 397 21.38 4.43 -0.36
CA LEU A 397 21.43 5.43 -1.43
C LEU A 397 21.79 6.84 -0.97
N ARG A 398 22.73 6.96 -0.03
CA ARG A 398 23.12 8.27 0.55
C ARG A 398 21.90 9.03 1.08
N GLY A 399 20.99 8.28 1.71
CA GLY A 399 19.76 8.80 2.31
C GLY A 399 18.53 8.87 1.39
N LEU A 400 18.65 8.53 0.10
CA LEU A 400 17.53 8.56 -0.85
C LEU A 400 16.65 7.28 -0.84
N GLY A 401 16.91 6.33 0.06
CA GLY A 401 16.14 5.09 0.16
C GLY A 401 14.63 5.31 0.29
N GLY A 402 14.18 6.18 1.21
CA GLY A 402 12.75 6.45 1.36
C GLY A 402 12.09 7.17 0.17
N PRO A 403 12.66 8.24 -0.41
CA PRO A 403 12.16 8.82 -1.66
C PRO A 403 12.02 7.81 -2.80
N ALA A 404 13.02 6.94 -2.98
CA ALA A 404 12.98 5.90 -4.01
C ALA A 404 11.83 4.91 -3.79
N VAL A 405 11.63 4.46 -2.55
CA VAL A 405 10.53 3.55 -2.19
C VAL A 405 9.16 4.24 -2.26
N ALA A 406 9.07 5.52 -1.92
CA ALA A 406 7.84 6.30 -2.13
C ALA A 406 7.49 6.42 -3.62
N MET A 407 8.47 6.63 -4.49
CA MET A 407 8.26 6.64 -5.95
C MET A 407 7.74 5.29 -6.45
N LEU A 408 8.30 4.18 -5.97
CA LEU A 408 7.82 2.84 -6.32
C LEU A 408 6.37 2.61 -5.84
N ALA A 409 5.98 3.12 -4.67
CA ALA A 409 4.61 3.08 -4.20
C ALA A 409 3.65 3.84 -5.14
N CYS A 410 4.02 5.07 -5.54
CA CYS A 410 3.26 5.87 -6.51
C CYS A 410 3.15 5.15 -7.87
N ALA A 411 4.26 4.60 -8.37
CA ALA A 411 4.31 3.85 -9.62
C ALA A 411 3.37 2.64 -9.60
N LEU A 412 3.43 1.85 -8.52
CA LEU A 412 2.57 0.69 -8.35
C LEU A 412 1.09 1.10 -8.30
N GLY A 413 0.75 2.17 -7.56
CA GLY A 413 -0.60 2.73 -7.55
C GLY A 413 -1.08 3.17 -8.93
N GLY A 414 -0.20 3.83 -9.70
CA GLY A 414 -0.49 4.27 -11.07
C GLY A 414 -0.73 3.11 -12.02
N VAL A 415 0.17 2.13 -12.05
CA VAL A 415 0.05 0.92 -12.91
C VAL A 415 -1.20 0.12 -12.56
N MET A 416 -1.52 -0.03 -11.27
CA MET A 416 -2.75 -0.74 -10.86
C MET A 416 -4.01 0.02 -11.28
N SER A 417 -4.02 1.35 -11.12
CA SER A 417 -5.16 2.19 -11.47
C SER A 417 -5.39 2.24 -12.99
N GLY A 418 -4.35 2.61 -13.75
CA GLY A 418 -4.40 2.63 -15.21
C GLY A 418 -4.67 1.25 -15.78
N GLY A 419 -4.12 0.20 -15.16
CA GLY A 419 -4.30 -1.17 -15.63
C GLY A 419 -5.73 -1.67 -15.51
N VAL A 420 -6.41 -1.38 -14.39
CA VAL A 420 -7.82 -1.73 -14.21
C VAL A 420 -8.71 -0.90 -15.14
N SER A 421 -8.50 0.42 -15.23
CA SER A 421 -9.29 1.28 -16.11
C SER A 421 -9.19 0.87 -17.58
N GLN A 422 -7.97 0.64 -18.07
CA GLN A 422 -7.75 0.19 -19.45
C GLN A 422 -8.44 -1.15 -19.72
N ARG A 423 -8.30 -2.12 -18.81
CA ARG A 423 -8.88 -3.45 -19.00
C ARG A 423 -10.40 -3.45 -19.00
N VAL A 424 -11.02 -2.65 -18.14
CA VAL A 424 -12.46 -2.50 -18.14
C VAL A 424 -12.93 -1.79 -19.41
N SER A 425 -12.20 -0.76 -19.85
CA SER A 425 -12.49 -0.08 -21.12
C SER A 425 -12.44 -1.05 -22.30
N ASP A 426 -11.35 -1.81 -22.45
CA ASP A 426 -11.19 -2.79 -23.53
C ASP A 426 -12.32 -3.84 -23.51
N TRP A 427 -12.73 -4.28 -22.31
CA TRP A 427 -13.83 -5.24 -22.13
C TRP A 427 -15.21 -4.66 -22.47
N LEU A 428 -15.46 -3.40 -22.09
CA LEU A 428 -16.72 -2.73 -22.38
C LEU A 428 -16.85 -2.41 -23.87
N ASP A 429 -15.80 -1.83 -24.46
CA ASP A 429 -15.79 -1.36 -25.83
C ASP A 429 -15.77 -2.51 -26.85
N GLY A 430 -15.03 -3.58 -26.54
CA GLY A 430 -14.91 -4.79 -27.36
C GLY A 430 -14.20 -4.57 -28.69
N THR A 431 -14.84 -3.86 -29.63
CA THR A 431 -14.35 -3.60 -31.00
C THR A 431 -13.57 -2.29 -31.14
N GLY A 432 -13.41 -1.50 -30.07
CA GLY A 432 -12.59 -0.28 -30.11
C GLY A 432 -13.27 0.95 -30.73
N ALA A 433 -14.61 1.02 -30.72
CA ALA A 433 -15.36 1.98 -31.56
C ALA A 433 -16.62 2.55 -30.92
N SER A 434 -16.94 2.19 -29.68
CA SER A 434 -18.20 2.56 -29.02
C SER A 434 -18.03 3.56 -27.87
N ILE A 435 -16.83 3.65 -27.28
CA ILE A 435 -16.51 4.58 -26.20
C ILE A 435 -15.13 5.21 -26.41
N GLU A 436 -14.88 6.39 -25.84
CA GLU A 436 -13.58 7.07 -25.92
C GLU A 436 -12.51 6.43 -25.02
N GLY A 437 -12.93 5.68 -24.01
CA GLY A 437 -12.06 4.99 -23.07
C GLY A 437 -11.45 5.92 -22.02
N PRO A 438 -10.39 5.45 -21.32
CA PRO A 438 -9.83 6.15 -20.17
C PRO A 438 -9.08 7.44 -20.57
N PRO A 439 -8.81 8.35 -19.62
CA PRO A 439 -8.00 9.55 -19.83
C PRO A 439 -6.65 9.25 -20.49
N VAL A 440 -6.28 10.10 -21.45
CA VAL A 440 -5.06 9.99 -22.27
C VAL A 440 -3.81 9.72 -21.43
N LEU A 441 -3.68 10.33 -20.25
CA LEU A 441 -2.55 10.09 -19.36
C LEU A 441 -2.38 8.62 -18.96
N LEU A 442 -3.46 7.86 -18.76
CA LEU A 442 -3.38 6.45 -18.39
C LEU A 442 -2.77 5.64 -19.54
N THR A 443 -3.08 6.00 -20.80
CA THR A 443 -2.44 5.44 -22.00
C THR A 443 -0.96 5.79 -22.05
N TRP A 444 -0.58 7.05 -21.79
CA TRP A 444 0.83 7.45 -21.69
C TRP A 444 1.59 6.69 -20.60
N GLN A 445 0.96 6.46 -19.43
CA GLN A 445 1.56 5.68 -18.35
C GLN A 445 1.68 4.20 -18.70
N ALA A 446 0.75 3.63 -19.46
CA ALA A 446 0.88 2.28 -20.00
C ALA A 446 2.10 2.15 -20.93
N SER A 447 2.32 3.14 -21.80
CA SER A 447 3.45 3.19 -22.73
C SER A 447 4.81 3.32 -22.07
N VAL A 448 4.86 3.68 -20.78
CA VAL A 448 6.10 3.69 -19.98
C VAL A 448 6.55 2.28 -19.57
N ILE A 449 5.64 1.29 -19.57
CA ILE A 449 5.96 -0.06 -19.10
C ILE A 449 7.02 -0.74 -19.98
N PRO A 450 6.91 -0.77 -21.33
CA PRO A 450 7.95 -1.37 -22.17
C PRO A 450 9.36 -0.79 -21.98
N PRO A 451 9.61 0.54 -22.03
CA PRO A 451 10.94 1.07 -21.78
C PRO A 451 11.43 0.79 -20.35
N LEU A 452 10.53 0.78 -19.35
CA LEU A 452 10.90 0.38 -18.00
C LEU A 452 11.33 -1.10 -17.92
N LEU A 453 10.65 -1.99 -18.64
CA LEU A 453 11.05 -3.40 -18.73
C LEU A 453 12.41 -3.56 -19.40
N VAL A 454 12.73 -2.78 -20.43
CA VAL A 454 14.07 -2.78 -21.04
C VAL A 454 15.14 -2.40 -20.01
N VAL A 455 14.89 -1.36 -19.19
CA VAL A 455 15.79 -0.98 -18.09
C VAL A 455 15.96 -2.12 -17.08
N LEU A 456 14.87 -2.78 -16.70
CA LEU A 456 14.90 -3.92 -15.76
C LEU A 456 15.64 -5.13 -16.34
N LEU A 457 15.44 -5.45 -17.62
CA LEU A 457 16.16 -6.52 -18.31
C LEU A 457 17.67 -6.22 -18.39
N GLY A 458 18.04 -4.97 -18.65
CA GLY A 458 19.43 -4.53 -18.60
C GLY A 458 20.05 -4.70 -17.20
N LEU A 459 19.32 -4.36 -16.15
CA LEU A 459 19.74 -4.58 -14.76
C LEU A 459 19.88 -6.07 -14.41
N ILE A 460 18.95 -6.91 -14.86
CA ILE A 460 19.01 -8.37 -14.67
C ILE A 460 20.22 -8.96 -15.40
N GLY A 461 20.45 -8.56 -16.66
CA GLY A 461 21.63 -8.99 -17.42
C GLY A 461 22.94 -8.56 -16.74
N TRP A 462 22.99 -7.34 -16.22
CA TRP A 462 24.13 -6.86 -15.43
C TRP A 462 24.34 -7.67 -14.15
N LEU A 463 23.28 -7.99 -13.39
CA LEU A 463 23.37 -8.83 -12.19
C LEU A 463 23.81 -10.24 -12.52
N ALA A 464 23.27 -10.85 -13.58
CA ALA A 464 23.65 -12.18 -14.04
C ALA A 464 25.13 -12.24 -14.41
N HIS A 465 25.61 -11.24 -15.17
CA HIS A 465 27.02 -11.12 -15.52
C HIS A 465 27.90 -10.96 -14.26
N ARG A 466 27.47 -10.15 -13.29
CA ARG A 466 28.19 -9.98 -12.01
C ARG A 466 28.18 -11.24 -11.15
N ALA A 467 27.07 -11.94 -11.08
CA ALA A 467 26.96 -13.21 -10.36
C ALA A 467 27.93 -14.24 -10.94
N TRP A 468 28.04 -14.28 -12.27
CA TRP A 468 28.98 -15.16 -12.97
C TRP A 468 30.45 -14.80 -12.69
N GLN A 469 30.80 -13.50 -12.74
CA GLN A 469 32.13 -13.02 -12.36
C GLN A 469 32.48 -13.38 -10.90
N LEU A 470 31.57 -13.08 -9.96
CA LEU A 470 31.77 -13.34 -8.54
C LEU A 470 31.85 -14.83 -8.23
N ALA A 471 30.96 -15.65 -8.81
CA ALA A 471 30.99 -17.09 -8.63
C ALA A 471 32.28 -17.72 -9.20
N SER A 472 32.93 -17.06 -10.16
CA SER A 472 34.22 -17.51 -10.69
C SER A 472 35.36 -17.16 -9.73
N ALA A 473 35.34 -15.96 -9.13
CA ALA A 473 36.32 -15.55 -8.12
C ALA A 473 36.17 -16.34 -6.80
N GLU A 474 34.94 -16.55 -6.34
CA GLU A 474 34.63 -17.28 -5.10
C GLU A 474 35.06 -18.74 -5.14
N ARG A 475 35.20 -19.37 -6.33
CA ARG A 475 35.73 -20.74 -6.42
C ARG A 475 37.14 -20.84 -5.87
N ALA A 476 37.99 -19.88 -6.19
CA ALA A 476 39.35 -19.83 -5.67
C ALA A 476 39.36 -19.58 -4.16
N ALA A 477 38.48 -18.70 -3.66
CA ALA A 477 38.36 -18.43 -2.24
C ALA A 477 37.86 -19.65 -1.43
N VAL A 478 36.84 -20.36 -1.94
CA VAL A 478 36.32 -21.58 -1.28
C VAL A 478 37.38 -22.66 -1.23
N ALA A 479 38.20 -22.84 -2.28
CA ALA A 479 39.30 -23.80 -2.24
C ALA A 479 40.34 -23.47 -1.16
N LEU A 480 40.56 -22.18 -0.87
CA LEU A 480 41.48 -21.71 0.18
C LEU A 480 40.91 -21.85 1.60
N ASP A 481 39.58 -21.76 1.76
CA ASP A 481 38.91 -21.91 3.07
C ASP A 481 38.96 -23.35 3.61
N TYR A 482 39.13 -24.34 2.73
CA TYR A 482 39.14 -25.77 3.08
C TYR A 482 40.41 -26.47 2.52
N PRO A 483 41.61 -26.06 2.96
CA PRO A 483 42.87 -26.53 2.38
C PRO A 483 43.13 -28.03 2.60
N ASP A 484 42.56 -28.60 3.66
CA ASP A 484 42.78 -29.99 4.07
C ASP A 484 41.67 -30.95 3.58
N GLU A 485 40.64 -30.45 2.89
CA GLU A 485 39.58 -31.29 2.31
C GLU A 485 39.88 -31.64 0.84
N ALA A 486 39.53 -32.87 0.43
CA ALA A 486 39.62 -33.27 -0.97
C ALA A 486 38.69 -32.41 -1.84
N GLU A 487 39.25 -31.81 -2.89
CA GLU A 487 38.51 -30.91 -3.78
C GLU A 487 37.38 -31.66 -4.50
N ASP A 488 36.15 -31.23 -4.25
CA ASP A 488 34.97 -31.63 -5.02
C ASP A 488 34.52 -30.43 -5.88
N PRO A 489 34.80 -30.43 -7.19
CA PRO A 489 34.48 -29.30 -8.06
C PRO A 489 32.99 -28.94 -8.08
N ALA A 490 32.10 -29.92 -7.91
CA ALA A 490 30.66 -29.69 -7.91
C ALA A 490 30.20 -29.04 -6.61
N ARG A 491 30.73 -29.46 -5.46
CA ARG A 491 30.49 -28.82 -4.15
C ARG A 491 31.10 -27.42 -4.10
N THR A 492 32.34 -27.23 -4.52
CA THR A 492 33.01 -25.93 -4.59
C THR A 492 32.24 -24.95 -5.48
N ARG A 493 31.79 -25.38 -6.66
CA ARG A 493 30.97 -24.55 -7.55
C ARG A 493 29.64 -24.16 -6.93
N ARG A 494 28.98 -25.07 -6.20
CA ARG A 494 27.71 -24.79 -5.51
C ARG A 494 27.89 -23.78 -4.38
N ILE A 495 28.93 -23.92 -3.56
CA ILE A 495 29.24 -22.98 -2.48
C ILE A 495 29.55 -21.60 -3.07
N ALA A 496 30.46 -21.53 -4.05
CA ALA A 496 30.85 -20.29 -4.70
C ALA A 496 29.67 -19.57 -5.38
N TYR A 497 28.80 -20.31 -6.07
CA TYR A 497 27.59 -19.75 -6.67
C TYR A 497 26.62 -19.23 -5.60
N THR A 498 26.43 -19.95 -4.51
CA THR A 498 25.55 -19.53 -3.40
C THR A 498 26.07 -18.26 -2.73
N ARG A 499 27.38 -18.19 -2.42
CA ARG A 499 28.04 -16.98 -1.88
C ARG A 499 27.89 -15.80 -2.84
N ALA A 500 28.14 -16.03 -4.13
CA ALA A 500 28.00 -14.99 -5.16
C ALA A 500 26.55 -14.48 -5.28
N MET A 501 25.56 -15.38 -5.29
CA MET A 501 24.15 -15.00 -5.32
C MET A 501 23.72 -14.24 -4.06
N ALA A 502 24.19 -14.66 -2.88
CA ALA A 502 23.93 -13.94 -1.63
C ALA A 502 24.47 -12.51 -1.66
N SER A 503 25.68 -12.29 -2.20
CA SER A 503 26.29 -10.95 -2.34
C SER A 503 25.55 -10.03 -3.33
N LEU A 504 24.63 -10.54 -4.16
CA LEU A 504 23.81 -9.68 -5.02
C LEU A 504 22.81 -8.86 -4.20
N THR A 505 22.44 -9.30 -2.99
CA THR A 505 21.51 -8.57 -2.12
C THR A 505 22.06 -7.20 -1.74
N ASP A 506 23.38 -7.04 -1.60
CA ASP A 506 24.06 -5.75 -1.38
C ASP A 506 23.88 -4.76 -2.54
N ARG A 507 23.49 -5.24 -3.72
CA ARG A 507 23.20 -4.41 -4.90
C ARG A 507 21.73 -3.98 -4.99
N GLY A 508 20.86 -4.53 -4.15
CA GLY A 508 19.43 -4.18 -4.08
C GLY A 508 19.16 -2.66 -4.11
N PRO A 509 19.88 -1.84 -3.31
CA PRO A 509 19.75 -0.39 -3.36
C PRO A 509 19.92 0.21 -4.77
N ARG A 510 20.90 -0.27 -5.55
CA ARG A 510 21.15 0.27 -6.90
C ARG A 510 20.02 -0.05 -7.86
N ILE A 511 19.43 -1.24 -7.77
CA ILE A 511 18.26 -1.64 -8.56
C ILE A 511 17.11 -0.68 -8.23
N VAL A 512 16.82 -0.50 -6.94
CA VAL A 512 15.77 0.43 -6.46
C VAL A 512 16.02 1.86 -6.96
N ALA A 513 17.27 2.34 -6.93
CA ALA A 513 17.63 3.67 -7.42
C ALA A 513 17.37 3.84 -8.92
N VAL A 514 17.85 2.90 -9.74
CA VAL A 514 17.71 2.97 -11.20
C VAL A 514 16.24 2.82 -11.60
N THR A 515 15.52 1.85 -11.01
CA THR A 515 14.09 1.66 -11.29
C THR A 515 13.29 2.89 -10.88
N SER A 516 13.46 3.40 -9.65
CA SER A 516 12.72 4.58 -9.19
C SER A 516 13.06 5.84 -10.00
N GLY A 517 14.33 6.05 -10.35
CA GLY A 517 14.77 7.16 -11.19
C GLY A 517 14.19 7.08 -12.60
N ALA A 518 14.25 5.90 -13.24
CA ALA A 518 13.66 5.66 -14.55
C ALA A 518 12.14 5.87 -14.53
N THR A 519 11.44 5.34 -13.52
CA THR A 519 9.99 5.54 -13.38
C THR A 519 9.64 7.01 -13.20
N LEU A 520 10.38 7.77 -12.39
CA LEU A 520 10.13 9.21 -12.22
C LEU A 520 10.32 9.97 -13.54
N LEU A 521 11.40 9.70 -14.28
CA LEU A 521 11.70 10.36 -15.55
C LEU A 521 10.68 10.02 -16.63
N LEU A 522 10.40 8.73 -16.82
CA LEU A 522 9.42 8.27 -17.82
C LEU A 522 8.00 8.73 -17.45
N GLY A 523 7.63 8.70 -16.17
CA GLY A 523 6.35 9.22 -15.68
C GLY A 523 6.19 10.73 -15.87
N ALA A 524 7.28 11.50 -15.67
CA ALA A 524 7.28 12.93 -15.97
C ALA A 524 7.14 13.18 -17.49
N GLY A 525 7.82 12.39 -18.32
CA GLY A 525 7.66 12.44 -19.78
C GLY A 525 6.23 12.11 -20.22
N ALA A 526 5.62 11.08 -19.65
CA ALA A 526 4.22 10.71 -19.87
C ALA A 526 3.25 11.83 -19.48
N LEU A 527 3.48 12.47 -18.33
CA LEU A 527 2.67 13.59 -17.87
C LEU A 527 2.79 14.81 -18.80
N VAL A 528 4.02 15.17 -19.18
CA VAL A 528 4.27 16.29 -20.09
C VAL A 528 3.69 16.01 -21.47
N GLY A 529 3.87 14.80 -22.01
CA GLY A 529 3.28 14.38 -23.28
C GLY A 529 1.77 14.51 -23.27
N ALA A 530 1.10 13.90 -22.30
CA ALA A 530 -0.36 13.95 -22.17
C ALA A 530 -0.89 15.40 -22.03
N LEU A 531 -0.24 16.24 -21.21
CA LEU A 531 -0.69 17.63 -21.02
C LEU A 531 -0.40 18.54 -22.21
N ALA A 532 0.65 18.25 -22.99
CA ALA A 532 1.05 19.09 -24.11
C ALA A 532 0.27 18.78 -25.39
N THR A 533 -0.13 17.51 -25.60
CA THR A 533 -0.77 17.08 -26.85
C THR A 533 -2.25 16.79 -26.70
N ASP A 534 -2.73 16.42 -25.51
CA ASP A 534 -4.09 15.90 -25.28
C ASP A 534 -4.45 14.69 -26.18
N GLU A 535 -3.41 14.01 -26.68
CA GLU A 535 -3.47 12.91 -27.64
C GLU A 535 -2.74 11.68 -27.10
N THR A 536 -3.11 10.48 -27.56
CA THR A 536 -2.37 9.27 -27.21
C THR A 536 -0.94 9.30 -27.75
N PRO A 537 0.03 8.55 -27.17
CA PRO A 537 1.41 8.53 -27.64
C PRO A 537 1.57 8.28 -29.15
N ALA A 538 0.78 7.39 -29.74
CA ALA A 538 0.81 7.08 -31.16
C ALA A 538 0.33 8.27 -32.01
N GLU A 539 -0.76 8.92 -31.61
CA GLU A 539 -1.33 10.10 -32.26
C GLU A 539 -0.39 11.30 -32.19
N ALA A 540 0.12 11.60 -30.99
CA ALA A 540 1.08 12.67 -30.75
C ALA A 540 2.37 12.52 -31.59
N ALA A 541 2.72 11.29 -31.97
CA ALA A 541 3.91 10.98 -32.76
C ALA A 541 3.66 10.88 -34.28
N GLN A 542 2.43 11.07 -34.78
CA GLN A 542 2.10 10.93 -36.21
C GLN A 542 2.94 11.84 -37.12
N GLY A 543 3.23 13.07 -36.67
CA GLY A 543 4.08 14.02 -37.40
C GLY A 543 5.59 13.84 -37.20
N ALA A 544 6.01 12.88 -36.37
CA ALA A 544 7.42 12.65 -36.06
C ALA A 544 8.10 11.75 -37.11
N SER A 545 9.43 11.59 -36.99
CA SER A 545 10.17 10.64 -37.84
C SER A 545 9.58 9.21 -37.73
N PRO A 546 9.62 8.38 -38.80
CA PRO A 546 9.02 7.03 -38.80
C PRO A 546 9.47 6.14 -37.63
N VAL A 547 10.72 6.30 -37.19
CA VAL A 547 11.28 5.56 -36.05
C VAL A 547 10.60 5.97 -34.74
N VAL A 548 10.38 7.28 -34.53
CA VAL A 548 9.72 7.79 -33.32
C VAL A 548 8.24 7.40 -33.30
N HIS A 549 7.56 7.53 -34.44
CA HIS A 549 6.17 7.11 -34.57
C HIS A 549 6.00 5.61 -34.28
N GLY A 550 6.78 4.76 -34.95
CA GLY A 550 6.74 3.32 -34.74
C GLY A 550 7.11 2.91 -33.31
N ALA A 551 8.06 3.60 -32.67
CA ALA A 551 8.39 3.36 -31.27
C ALA A 551 7.23 3.74 -30.32
N ALA A 552 6.57 4.86 -30.55
CA ALA A 552 5.43 5.31 -29.74
C ALA A 552 4.22 4.37 -29.88
N GLU A 553 3.89 3.97 -31.11
CA GLU A 553 2.84 3.00 -31.42
C GLU A 553 3.13 1.65 -30.76
N THR A 554 4.36 1.13 -30.93
CA THR A 554 4.79 -0.14 -30.31
C THR A 554 4.72 -0.06 -28.79
N ALA A 555 5.19 1.04 -28.19
CA ALA A 555 5.17 1.22 -26.75
C ALA A 555 3.73 1.28 -26.20
N GLN A 556 2.82 1.97 -26.89
CA GLN A 556 1.41 2.03 -26.56
C GLN A 556 0.73 0.66 -26.65
N ALA A 557 0.89 -0.03 -27.78
CA ALA A 557 0.31 -1.35 -27.98
C ALA A 557 0.84 -2.35 -26.95
N LEU A 558 2.17 -2.47 -26.82
CA LEU A 558 2.80 -3.40 -25.90
C LEU A 558 2.49 -3.05 -24.44
N GLY A 559 2.46 -1.76 -24.10
CA GLY A 559 2.06 -1.27 -22.78
C GLY A 559 0.65 -1.72 -22.41
N SER A 560 -0.31 -1.55 -23.33
CA SER A 560 -1.68 -2.05 -23.14
C SER A 560 -1.71 -3.57 -22.93
N TRP A 561 -1.04 -4.35 -23.78
CA TRP A 561 -0.97 -5.81 -23.63
C TRP A 561 -0.36 -6.27 -22.29
N LEU A 562 0.73 -5.61 -21.86
CA LEU A 562 1.41 -5.92 -20.61
C LEU A 562 0.57 -5.59 -19.38
N ILE A 563 -0.20 -4.50 -19.42
CA ILE A 563 -1.23 -4.21 -18.41
C ILE A 563 -2.23 -5.37 -18.31
N GLY A 564 -2.65 -5.89 -19.46
CA GLY A 564 -3.55 -7.04 -19.53
C GLY A 564 -3.01 -8.30 -18.91
N LEU A 565 -1.80 -8.64 -19.32
CA LEU A 565 -1.08 -9.76 -18.75
C LEU A 565 -0.90 -9.58 -17.23
N GLY A 566 -0.52 -8.39 -16.79
CA GLY A 566 -0.39 -8.03 -15.38
C GLY A 566 -1.68 -8.21 -14.59
N PHE A 567 -2.82 -7.77 -15.14
CA PHE A 567 -4.14 -7.95 -14.52
C PHE A 567 -4.53 -9.42 -14.41
N ILE A 568 -4.34 -10.21 -15.48
CA ILE A 568 -4.61 -11.65 -15.47
C ILE A 568 -3.72 -12.34 -14.42
N LEU A 569 -2.42 -12.00 -14.38
CA LEU A 569 -1.50 -12.51 -13.37
C LEU A 569 -1.95 -12.12 -11.95
N PHE A 570 -2.37 -10.88 -11.74
CA PHE A 570 -2.89 -10.43 -10.44
C PHE A 570 -4.10 -11.24 -9.97
N VAL A 571 -5.11 -11.42 -10.84
CA VAL A 571 -6.34 -12.18 -10.52
C VAL A 571 -6.03 -13.66 -10.29
N THR A 572 -5.21 -14.26 -11.15
CA THR A 572 -4.83 -15.68 -11.06
C THR A 572 -3.99 -15.97 -9.81
N TRP A 573 -3.01 -15.12 -9.49
CA TRP A 573 -2.24 -15.22 -8.24
C TRP A 573 -3.08 -14.95 -7.01
N GLY A 574 -4.00 -13.98 -7.06
CA GLY A 574 -4.95 -13.74 -5.97
C GLY A 574 -5.84 -14.96 -5.71
N ARG A 575 -6.38 -15.58 -6.77
CA ARG A 575 -7.16 -16.83 -6.67
C ARG A 575 -6.32 -18.01 -6.19
N ARG A 576 -5.06 -18.12 -6.64
CA ARG A 576 -4.14 -19.17 -6.20
C ARG A 576 -3.80 -19.02 -4.73
N ALA A 577 -3.46 -17.82 -4.28
CA ALA A 577 -3.24 -17.52 -2.87
C ALA A 577 -4.50 -17.76 -2.03
N TYR A 578 -5.70 -17.52 -2.54
CA TYR A 578 -6.91 -17.89 -1.80
C TYR A 578 -6.98 -19.41 -1.51
N LYS A 579 -6.61 -20.25 -2.49
CA LYS A 579 -6.78 -21.71 -2.44
C LYS A 579 -5.58 -22.49 -1.88
N ASP A 580 -4.36 -22.00 -2.06
CA ASP A 580 -3.12 -22.75 -1.82
C ASP A 580 -2.26 -22.08 -0.74
N ALA A 581 -1.98 -22.82 0.35
CA ALA A 581 -1.20 -22.34 1.49
C ALA A 581 0.25 -22.00 1.13
N SER A 582 0.84 -22.71 0.16
CA SER A 582 2.23 -22.45 -0.28
C SER A 582 2.32 -21.12 -1.03
N ALA A 583 1.36 -20.85 -1.92
CA ALA A 583 1.25 -19.57 -2.62
C ALA A 583 0.96 -18.40 -1.66
N ARG A 584 0.14 -18.63 -0.62
CA ARG A 584 -0.05 -17.64 0.46
C ARG A 584 1.24 -17.31 1.19
N ARG A 585 2.08 -18.32 1.46
CA ARG A 585 3.35 -18.14 2.16
C ARG A 585 4.29 -17.23 1.37
N THR A 586 4.36 -17.39 0.05
CA THR A 586 5.17 -16.51 -0.83
C THR A 586 4.70 -15.06 -0.78
N ILE A 587 3.39 -14.80 -0.85
CA ILE A 587 2.86 -13.44 -0.68
C ILE A 587 3.08 -12.95 0.76
N GLY A 588 2.94 -13.84 1.74
CA GLY A 588 3.16 -13.59 3.16
C GLY A 588 4.54 -13.05 3.46
N ILE A 589 5.59 -13.53 2.78
CA ILE A 589 6.98 -13.02 2.90
C ILE A 589 7.05 -11.51 2.63
N LEU A 590 6.35 -11.03 1.61
CA LEU A 590 6.33 -9.60 1.28
C LEU A 590 5.69 -8.78 2.40
N TRP A 591 4.66 -9.32 3.03
CA TRP A 591 3.96 -8.69 4.14
C TRP A 591 4.70 -8.81 5.47
N ASP A 592 5.43 -9.91 5.71
CA ASP A 592 6.37 -10.06 6.82
C ASP A 592 7.33 -8.87 6.85
N VAL A 593 7.96 -8.60 5.71
CA VAL A 593 8.90 -7.48 5.57
C VAL A 593 8.17 -6.13 5.62
N GLY A 594 7.05 -6.02 4.91
CA GLY A 594 6.31 -4.76 4.76
C GLY A 594 5.59 -4.27 6.02
N THR A 595 5.24 -5.17 6.93
CA THR A 595 4.50 -4.86 8.16
C THR A 595 5.30 -5.06 9.43
N PHE A 596 6.59 -5.42 9.31
CA PHE A 596 7.51 -5.46 10.43
C PHE A 596 7.56 -4.14 11.20
N TRP A 597 7.57 -3.01 10.47
CA TRP A 597 7.61 -1.69 11.09
C TRP A 597 6.21 -1.17 11.44
N PRO A 598 6.04 -0.44 12.55
CA PRO A 598 4.74 0.06 12.96
C PRO A 598 4.21 1.10 11.96
N ARG A 599 2.89 1.17 11.82
CA ARG A 599 2.23 2.10 10.89
C ARG A 599 2.60 3.55 11.22
N ALA A 600 2.94 4.32 10.19
CA ALA A 600 3.49 5.67 10.37
C ALA A 600 2.98 6.72 9.36
N SER A 601 2.70 6.31 8.12
CA SER A 601 2.21 7.21 7.07
C SER A 601 0.81 6.87 6.57
N HIS A 602 0.39 5.60 6.63
CA HIS A 602 -0.93 5.13 6.24
C HIS A 602 -1.58 4.29 7.38
N PRO A 603 -2.92 4.38 7.58
CA PRO A 603 -3.63 3.68 8.66
C PRO A 603 -3.76 2.17 8.48
#